data_AF-A0A521GF19-F1
#
_entry.id   AF-A0A521GF19-F1
#
_cell.length_a   1.000
_cell.length_b   1.000
_cell.length_c   1.000
_cell.angle_alpha   90.00
_cell.angle_beta   90.00
_cell.angle_gamma   90.00
#
_symmetry.space_group_name_H-M   'P 1'
#
loop_
_entity.id
_entity.type
_entity.pdbx_description
1 polymer ?
#
loop_
_entity_poly.entity_id
_entity_poly.type
_entity_poly.pdbx_seq_one_letter_code
_entity_poly.pdbx_strand_id
1 'polypeptide(L)'
;MKQLIVLLLLIPAFLATAQPQPDRAAIETVLNQYFDGWMTGDTTRLGYAMHQSCQLKNYLENEKRLVYYSRADYLRLFRPRARDPRTSGRIVSVDITAHTAGAKIELNTAWDTFTDYFNLMRIDGRWYIVDKISSRRPHPTAPVNPQKETVMDGINRPWSMAFLNEDEALITEKQGDLVRVNLRTKQKFVVKNFPTDMADSMSRRTPGDNTGKFEVVLDPSFNSNKFVYISYAAQNETGMGLKVIRAVFENDALQQIKSIFTVEPFTPERHHYGGGMIFGADGKLYITAGERLFTEASQPPTPLAQDVQDKRGKIYRINPDGSIPADNPDFGKGAVPGLYAVGIRAAQGLALEPTTNRIWFSEHGTHQGDEINILKAGVNYGWPVVTTGKYRYETYKPAVTEGATYTDPIFAWTHTVAPTGLVFYRGEEFPTWKNSLIIPGLSRGSLWRMTVNGEQIIHSEELFVNDRVRSRKVVQSPAGRLYMLTDETNGKIVWIKNAR
;
A
#
# COMPACT_ATOMS: atom_id res chain seq x y z
N MET A 1 -3.27 -37.24 -95.22
CA MET A 1 -3.34 -37.59 -93.78
C MET A 1 -2.91 -36.35 -93.01
N LYS A 2 -3.64 -35.72 -92.08
CA LYS A 2 -4.85 -35.97 -91.30
C LYS A 2 -5.49 -34.60 -91.02
N GLN A 3 -6.81 -34.57 -90.85
CA GLN A 3 -7.62 -33.40 -90.49
C GLN A 3 -7.17 -32.80 -89.14
N LEU A 4 -7.09 -31.47 -89.05
CA LEU A 4 -6.90 -30.74 -87.79
C LEU A 4 -8.29 -30.23 -87.33
N ILE A 5 -8.82 -30.85 -86.27
CA ILE A 5 -10.07 -30.46 -85.61
C ILE A 5 -9.72 -29.40 -84.56
N VAL A 6 -10.37 -28.23 -84.65
CA VAL A 6 -10.33 -27.18 -83.62
C VAL A 6 -11.27 -27.58 -82.49
N LEU A 7 -10.72 -27.80 -81.30
CA LEU A 7 -11.49 -28.09 -80.08
C LEU A 7 -11.61 -26.81 -79.25
N LEU A 8 -12.82 -26.23 -79.18
CA LEU A 8 -13.17 -25.19 -78.22
C LEU A 8 -13.26 -25.81 -76.81
N LEU A 9 -12.40 -25.38 -75.89
CA LEU A 9 -12.51 -25.68 -74.46
C LEU A 9 -13.26 -24.54 -73.76
N LEU A 10 -14.51 -24.81 -73.37
CA LEU A 10 -15.28 -23.98 -72.44
C LEU A 10 -14.64 -24.04 -71.05
N ILE A 11 -14.25 -22.87 -70.52
CA ILE A 11 -13.89 -22.69 -69.11
C ILE A 11 -15.19 -22.43 -68.34
N PRO A 12 -15.57 -23.25 -67.34
CA PRO A 12 -16.67 -22.88 -66.46
C PRO A 12 -16.17 -21.82 -65.49
N ALA A 13 -16.75 -20.62 -65.59
CA ALA A 13 -16.62 -19.60 -64.56
C ALA A 13 -17.24 -20.14 -63.26
N PHE A 14 -16.42 -20.40 -62.25
CA PHE A 14 -16.91 -20.56 -60.89
C PHE A 14 -17.52 -19.23 -60.46
N LEU A 15 -18.85 -19.17 -60.42
CA LEU A 15 -19.60 -18.13 -59.71
C LEU A 15 -19.22 -18.22 -58.24
N ALA A 16 -18.32 -17.34 -57.80
CA ALA A 16 -18.16 -17.03 -56.39
C ALA A 16 -19.49 -16.44 -55.91
N THR A 17 -20.28 -17.24 -55.20
CA THR A 17 -21.48 -16.76 -54.52
C THR A 17 -21.03 -15.82 -53.42
N ALA A 18 -21.16 -14.51 -53.63
CA ALA A 18 -21.15 -13.56 -52.55
C ALA A 18 -22.31 -13.90 -51.59
N GLN A 19 -21.99 -14.40 -50.39
CA GLN A 19 -22.92 -14.44 -49.25
C GLN A 19 -22.72 -13.20 -48.36
N PRO A 20 -23.77 -12.73 -47.64
CA PRO A 20 -24.38 -11.45 -47.97
C PRO A 20 -24.05 -10.37 -46.91
N GLN A 21 -23.78 -9.15 -47.38
CA GLN A 21 -23.61 -7.92 -46.58
C GLN A 21 -24.53 -7.76 -45.34
N PRO A 22 -25.82 -8.20 -45.32
CA PRO A 22 -26.68 -8.18 -44.13
C PRO A 22 -26.27 -9.07 -42.95
N ASP A 23 -25.74 -10.28 -43.15
CA ASP A 23 -25.41 -11.17 -42.02
C ASP A 23 -24.19 -10.64 -41.24
N ARG A 24 -23.21 -10.08 -41.95
CA ARG A 24 -22.05 -9.42 -41.32
C ARG A 24 -22.48 -8.23 -40.47
N ALA A 25 -23.35 -7.37 -40.99
CA ALA A 25 -23.86 -6.22 -40.24
C ALA A 25 -24.67 -6.64 -38.99
N ALA A 26 -25.44 -7.74 -39.09
CA ALA A 26 -26.17 -8.30 -37.95
C ALA A 26 -25.22 -8.84 -36.87
N ILE A 27 -24.16 -9.55 -37.26
CA ILE A 27 -23.11 -10.02 -36.33
C ILE A 27 -22.39 -8.83 -35.69
N GLU A 28 -21.98 -7.83 -36.47
CA GLU A 28 -21.33 -6.64 -35.94
C GLU A 28 -22.22 -5.90 -34.93
N THR A 29 -23.54 -5.87 -35.16
CA THR A 29 -24.50 -5.34 -34.19
C THR A 29 -24.48 -6.12 -32.87
N VAL A 30 -24.45 -7.46 -32.91
CA VAL A 30 -24.32 -8.33 -31.73
C VAL A 30 -23.01 -8.07 -31.00
N LEU A 31 -21.90 -7.98 -31.72
CA LEU A 31 -20.57 -7.73 -31.14
C LEU A 31 -20.47 -6.33 -30.52
N ASN A 32 -21.07 -5.31 -31.14
CA ASN A 32 -21.13 -3.96 -30.59
C ASN A 32 -21.99 -3.88 -29.32
N GLN A 33 -23.10 -4.62 -29.25
CA GLN A 33 -23.88 -4.76 -28.01
C GLN A 33 -23.06 -5.41 -26.90
N TYR A 34 -22.27 -6.44 -27.24
CA TYR A 34 -21.34 -7.04 -26.29
C TYR A 34 -20.28 -6.04 -25.81
N PHE A 35 -19.65 -5.27 -26.71
CA PHE A 35 -18.66 -4.25 -26.32
C PHE A 35 -19.24 -3.22 -25.35
N ASP A 36 -20.38 -2.63 -25.71
CA ASP A 36 -21.01 -1.60 -24.89
C ASP A 36 -21.42 -2.15 -23.53
N GLY A 37 -22.07 -3.32 -23.51
CA GLY A 37 -22.45 -4.00 -22.28
C GLY A 37 -21.24 -4.33 -21.40
N TRP A 38 -20.15 -4.81 -22.00
CA TRP A 38 -18.92 -5.12 -21.26
C TRP A 38 -18.30 -3.87 -20.63
N MET A 39 -18.19 -2.78 -21.39
CA MET A 39 -17.54 -1.54 -20.95
C MET A 39 -18.34 -0.76 -19.91
N THR A 40 -19.68 -0.84 -20.00
CA THR A 40 -20.61 -0.15 -19.07
C THR A 40 -21.11 -1.06 -17.96
N GLY A 41 -20.80 -2.36 -17.99
CA GLY A 41 -21.35 -3.34 -17.06
C GLY A 41 -22.87 -3.53 -17.17
N ASP A 42 -23.46 -3.18 -18.31
CA ASP A 42 -24.88 -3.39 -18.61
C ASP A 42 -25.12 -4.88 -18.97
N THR A 43 -25.66 -5.60 -18.01
CA THR A 43 -25.98 -7.03 -18.13
C THR A 43 -27.14 -7.30 -19.08
N THR A 44 -27.98 -6.31 -19.39
CA THR A 44 -29.05 -6.43 -20.38
C THR A 44 -28.46 -6.51 -21.77
N ARG A 45 -27.51 -5.62 -22.11
CA ARG A 45 -26.80 -5.64 -23.41
C ARG A 45 -25.93 -6.88 -23.58
N LEU A 46 -25.13 -7.22 -22.56
CA LEU A 46 -24.34 -8.46 -22.56
C LEU A 46 -25.24 -9.69 -22.72
N GLY A 47 -26.31 -9.73 -21.93
CA GLY A 47 -27.28 -10.82 -21.96
C GLY A 47 -28.01 -10.93 -23.30
N TYR A 48 -28.25 -9.81 -23.99
CA TYR A 48 -28.84 -9.77 -25.32
C TYR A 48 -27.88 -10.33 -26.38
N ALA A 49 -26.58 -10.05 -26.29
CA ALA A 49 -25.61 -10.55 -27.25
C ALA A 49 -25.39 -12.08 -27.17
N MET A 50 -25.66 -12.68 -26.02
CA MET A 50 -25.32 -14.08 -25.71
C MET A 50 -26.56 -14.98 -25.62
N HIS A 51 -26.54 -16.11 -26.32
CA HIS A 51 -27.58 -17.13 -26.18
C HIS A 51 -27.58 -17.72 -24.77
N GLN A 52 -28.72 -18.18 -24.27
CA GLN A 52 -28.86 -18.73 -22.91
C GLN A 52 -27.91 -19.91 -22.62
N SER A 53 -27.55 -20.69 -23.64
CA SER A 53 -26.64 -21.83 -23.53
C SER A 53 -25.15 -21.45 -23.55
N CYS A 54 -24.82 -20.16 -23.65
CA CYS A 54 -23.45 -19.73 -23.88
C CYS A 54 -22.51 -20.15 -22.74
N GLN A 55 -21.38 -20.76 -23.12
CA GLN A 55 -20.32 -21.17 -22.23
C GLN A 55 -19.08 -20.31 -22.48
N LEU A 56 -18.40 -19.90 -21.40
CA LEU A 56 -17.23 -19.04 -21.48
C LEU A 56 -16.05 -19.68 -20.76
N LYS A 57 -14.87 -19.60 -21.37
CA LYS A 57 -13.64 -20.18 -20.85
C LYS A 57 -12.54 -19.12 -20.82
N ASN A 58 -11.93 -18.94 -19.66
CA ASN A 58 -10.80 -18.01 -19.47
C ASN A 58 -9.59 -18.76 -18.94
N TYR A 59 -8.42 -18.48 -19.49
CA TYR A 59 -7.16 -18.93 -18.90
C TYR A 59 -6.59 -17.81 -18.01
N LEU A 60 -6.43 -18.10 -16.71
CA LEU A 60 -5.83 -17.17 -15.77
C LEU A 60 -4.32 -17.39 -15.74
N GLU A 61 -3.59 -16.58 -16.51
CA GLU A 61 -2.14 -16.77 -16.73
C GLU A 61 -1.32 -16.74 -15.43
N ASN A 62 -1.66 -15.85 -14.49
CA ASN A 62 -1.01 -15.76 -13.17
C ASN A 62 -1.23 -17.00 -12.29
N GLU A 63 -2.38 -17.67 -12.43
CA GLU A 63 -2.78 -18.83 -11.62
C GLU A 63 -2.53 -20.16 -12.36
N LYS A 64 -2.12 -20.10 -13.63
CA LYS A 64 -1.91 -21.24 -14.53
C LYS A 64 -3.09 -22.23 -14.56
N ARG A 65 -4.33 -21.72 -14.51
CA ARG A 65 -5.55 -22.56 -14.53
C ARG A 65 -6.63 -22.06 -15.47
N LEU A 66 -7.47 -22.99 -15.90
CA LEU A 66 -8.65 -22.74 -16.72
C LEU A 66 -9.88 -22.53 -15.83
N VAL A 67 -10.68 -21.52 -16.15
CA VAL A 67 -11.93 -21.21 -15.45
C VAL A 67 -13.09 -21.25 -16.44
N TYR A 68 -14.21 -21.81 -16.00
CA TYR A 68 -15.43 -21.98 -16.79
C TYR A 68 -16.54 -21.12 -16.19
N TYR A 69 -17.31 -20.45 -17.04
CA TYR A 69 -18.49 -19.70 -16.64
C TYR A 69 -19.68 -20.12 -17.49
N SER A 70 -20.81 -20.36 -16.82
CA SER A 70 -22.11 -20.26 -17.47
C SER A 70 -22.39 -18.79 -17.82
N ARG A 71 -23.30 -18.53 -18.77
CA ARG A 71 -23.79 -17.16 -19.03
C ARG A 71 -24.27 -16.46 -17.76
N ALA A 72 -24.99 -17.16 -16.88
CA ALA A 72 -25.51 -16.57 -15.65
C ALA A 72 -24.38 -16.13 -14.70
N ASP A 73 -23.36 -16.97 -14.51
CA ASP A 73 -22.22 -16.64 -13.65
C ASP A 73 -21.37 -15.52 -14.23
N TYR A 74 -21.20 -15.51 -15.56
CA TYR A 74 -20.49 -14.43 -16.23
C TYR A 74 -21.17 -13.09 -16.04
N LEU A 75 -22.50 -13.01 -16.22
CA LEU A 75 -23.25 -11.76 -16.05
C LEU A 75 -23.19 -11.25 -14.60
N ARG A 76 -23.07 -12.14 -13.60
CA ARG A 76 -22.92 -11.75 -12.18
C ARG A 76 -21.62 -11.00 -11.88
N LEU A 77 -20.60 -11.11 -12.75
CA LEU A 77 -19.34 -10.38 -12.61
C LEU A 77 -19.48 -8.88 -12.90
N PHE A 78 -20.57 -8.46 -13.55
CA PHE A 78 -20.75 -7.09 -13.99
C PHE A 78 -21.67 -6.30 -13.05
N ARG A 79 -21.36 -5.01 -12.91
CA ARG A 79 -22.18 -3.99 -12.26
C ARG A 79 -22.24 -2.76 -13.16
N PRO A 80 -23.40 -2.09 -13.31
CA PRO A 80 -23.53 -0.87 -14.09
C PRO A 80 -22.51 0.18 -13.67
N ARG A 81 -21.85 0.81 -14.63
CA ARG A 81 -20.82 1.83 -14.44
C ARG A 81 -20.71 2.76 -15.65
N ALA A 82 -20.17 3.95 -15.42
CA ALA A 82 -19.77 4.84 -16.51
C ALA A 82 -18.66 4.20 -17.36
N ARG A 83 -18.67 4.47 -18.67
CA ARG A 83 -17.62 4.01 -19.59
C ARG A 83 -16.31 4.73 -19.29
N ASP A 84 -15.23 3.98 -19.08
CA ASP A 84 -13.88 4.56 -18.98
C ASP A 84 -13.43 5.03 -20.38
N PRO A 85 -13.03 6.30 -20.56
CA PRO A 85 -12.63 6.83 -21.86
C PRO A 85 -11.42 6.11 -22.48
N ARG A 86 -10.65 5.36 -21.68
CA ARG A 86 -9.50 4.56 -22.12
C ARG A 86 -9.90 3.15 -22.59
N THR A 87 -11.19 2.81 -22.56
CA THR A 87 -11.68 1.51 -23.04
C THR A 87 -12.12 1.56 -24.51
N SER A 88 -11.71 0.57 -25.29
CA SER A 88 -12.06 0.45 -26.70
C SER A 88 -12.30 -1.00 -27.11
N GLY A 89 -13.12 -1.20 -28.14
CA GLY A 89 -13.50 -2.50 -28.66
C GLY A 89 -13.28 -2.52 -30.16
N ARG A 90 -12.70 -3.60 -30.67
CA ARG A 90 -12.39 -3.75 -32.10
C ARG A 90 -12.74 -5.14 -32.56
N ILE A 91 -13.48 -5.23 -33.66
CA ILE A 91 -13.71 -6.48 -34.37
C ILE A 91 -12.48 -6.73 -35.23
N VAL A 92 -11.78 -7.83 -34.98
CA VAL A 92 -10.54 -8.20 -35.70
C VAL A 92 -10.88 -8.98 -36.95
N SER A 93 -11.76 -9.98 -36.83
CA SER A 93 -12.25 -10.77 -37.95
C SER A 93 -13.65 -11.32 -37.66
N VAL A 94 -14.41 -11.53 -38.72
CA VAL A 94 -15.67 -12.28 -38.71
C VAL A 94 -15.63 -13.20 -39.92
N ASP A 95 -15.78 -14.50 -39.69
CA ASP A 95 -15.89 -15.53 -40.70
C ASP A 95 -17.27 -16.18 -40.61
N ILE A 96 -18.00 -16.25 -41.71
CA ILE A 96 -19.43 -16.64 -41.74
C ILE A 96 -19.59 -17.84 -42.65
N THR A 97 -20.18 -18.90 -42.11
CA THR A 97 -20.55 -20.11 -42.87
C THR A 97 -22.01 -20.46 -42.59
N ALA A 98 -22.88 -20.17 -43.55
CA ALA A 98 -24.32 -20.40 -43.49
C ALA A 98 -24.97 -19.83 -42.21
N HIS A 99 -25.29 -20.68 -41.23
CA HIS A 99 -25.95 -20.29 -39.97
C HIS A 99 -24.99 -20.20 -38.79
N THR A 100 -23.68 -20.24 -39.04
CA THR A 100 -22.63 -20.17 -38.03
C THR A 100 -21.61 -19.10 -38.40
N ALA A 101 -20.93 -18.55 -37.40
CA ALA A 101 -19.82 -17.63 -37.61
C ALA A 101 -18.79 -17.76 -36.50
N GLY A 102 -17.53 -17.49 -36.85
CA GLY A 102 -16.45 -17.25 -35.89
C GLY A 102 -16.11 -15.76 -35.88
N ALA A 103 -15.91 -15.17 -34.70
CA ALA A 103 -15.42 -13.80 -34.61
C ALA A 103 -14.24 -13.70 -33.64
N LYS A 104 -13.20 -12.97 -34.04
CA LYS A 104 -12.14 -12.53 -33.15
C LYS A 104 -12.36 -11.06 -32.83
N ILE A 105 -12.36 -10.71 -31.55
CA ILE A 105 -12.43 -9.32 -31.10
C ILE A 105 -11.27 -8.99 -30.16
N GLU A 106 -11.00 -7.70 -30.02
CA GLU A 106 -10.11 -7.14 -29.00
C GLU A 106 -10.88 -6.14 -28.16
N LEU A 107 -10.71 -6.24 -26.84
CA LEU A 107 -11.21 -5.30 -25.85
C LEU A 107 -9.99 -4.71 -25.14
N ASN A 108 -9.74 -3.42 -25.31
CA ASN A 108 -8.66 -2.71 -24.63
C ASN A 108 -9.21 -1.94 -23.43
N THR A 109 -8.43 -1.95 -22.36
CA THR A 109 -8.62 -1.13 -21.16
C THR A 109 -7.42 -0.23 -20.97
N ALA A 110 -7.34 0.50 -19.85
CA ALA A 110 -6.13 1.26 -19.53
C ALA A 110 -4.89 0.37 -19.30
N TRP A 111 -5.09 -0.90 -18.93
CA TRP A 111 -4.03 -1.76 -18.40
C TRP A 111 -3.84 -3.06 -19.18
N ASP A 112 -4.88 -3.52 -19.85
CA ASP A 112 -4.96 -4.85 -20.45
C ASP A 112 -5.67 -4.82 -21.81
N THR A 113 -5.20 -5.69 -22.70
CA THR A 113 -5.90 -6.14 -23.90
C THR A 113 -6.48 -7.52 -23.65
N PHE A 114 -7.79 -7.68 -23.85
CA PHE A 114 -8.46 -8.97 -23.92
C PHE A 114 -8.65 -9.35 -25.38
N THR A 115 -8.30 -10.57 -25.76
CA THR A 115 -8.64 -11.14 -27.07
C THR A 115 -9.69 -12.21 -26.86
N ASP A 116 -10.90 -11.98 -27.38
CA ASP A 116 -11.98 -12.97 -27.32
C ASP A 116 -12.18 -13.61 -28.69
N TYR A 117 -12.34 -14.93 -28.70
CA TYR A 117 -12.85 -15.69 -29.84
C TYR A 117 -14.27 -16.14 -29.52
N PHE A 118 -15.20 -15.77 -30.39
CA PHE A 118 -16.61 -16.14 -30.30
C PHE A 118 -16.96 -17.15 -31.38
N ASN A 119 -17.73 -18.15 -30.99
CA ASN A 119 -18.58 -18.89 -31.90
C ASN A 119 -19.98 -18.29 -31.85
N LEU A 120 -20.55 -17.99 -33.00
CA LEU A 120 -21.88 -17.43 -33.16
C LEU A 120 -22.76 -18.37 -33.99
N MET A 121 -24.06 -18.32 -33.71
CA MET A 121 -25.06 -19.09 -34.44
C MET A 121 -26.29 -18.24 -34.69
N ARG A 122 -26.92 -18.44 -35.86
CA ARG A 122 -28.21 -17.84 -36.21
C ARG A 122 -29.34 -18.76 -35.75
N ILE A 123 -30.15 -18.28 -34.83
CA ILE A 123 -31.28 -18.99 -34.23
C ILE A 123 -32.51 -18.10 -34.39
N ASP A 124 -33.58 -18.63 -34.97
CA ASP A 124 -34.83 -17.91 -35.23
C ASP A 124 -34.63 -16.54 -35.93
N GLY A 125 -33.73 -16.51 -36.91
CA GLY A 125 -33.44 -15.32 -37.70
C GLY A 125 -32.49 -14.31 -37.04
N ARG A 126 -31.98 -14.58 -35.84
CA ARG A 126 -31.07 -13.69 -35.11
C ARG A 126 -29.74 -14.35 -34.75
N TRP A 127 -28.67 -13.58 -34.82
CA TRP A 127 -27.33 -14.00 -34.41
C TRP A 127 -27.14 -13.88 -32.89
N TYR A 128 -26.45 -14.86 -32.30
CA TYR A 128 -26.07 -14.89 -30.90
C TYR A 128 -24.65 -15.41 -30.73
N ILE A 129 -23.95 -14.94 -29.70
CA ILE A 129 -22.74 -15.59 -29.18
C ILE A 129 -23.15 -16.86 -28.43
N VAL A 130 -22.60 -18.02 -28.81
CA VAL A 130 -22.92 -19.33 -28.22
C VAL A 130 -21.73 -19.99 -27.52
N ASP A 131 -20.48 -19.60 -27.80
CA ASP A 131 -19.30 -19.98 -27.01
C ASP A 131 -18.28 -18.83 -27.05
N LYS A 132 -17.50 -18.70 -25.97
CA LYS A 132 -16.43 -17.73 -25.83
C LYS A 132 -15.18 -18.38 -25.25
N ILE A 133 -14.03 -18.11 -25.85
CA ILE A 133 -12.73 -18.24 -25.18
C ILE A 133 -12.02 -16.89 -25.14
N SER A 134 -11.31 -16.59 -24.05
CA SER A 134 -10.64 -15.30 -23.83
C SER A 134 -9.19 -15.48 -23.38
N SER A 135 -8.31 -14.62 -23.88
CA SER A 135 -7.00 -14.36 -23.29
C SER A 135 -6.89 -12.91 -22.83
N ARG A 136 -6.08 -12.68 -21.80
CA ARG A 136 -5.76 -11.35 -21.26
C ARG A 136 -4.25 -11.15 -21.41
N ARG A 137 -3.85 -10.00 -21.95
CA ARG A 137 -2.46 -9.56 -22.02
C ARG A 137 -2.35 -8.16 -21.42
N PRO A 138 -1.52 -7.94 -20.39
CA PRO A 138 -1.21 -6.59 -19.92
C PRO A 138 -0.58 -5.76 -21.04
N HIS A 139 -0.93 -4.49 -21.13
CA HIS A 139 -0.21 -3.56 -21.98
C HIS A 139 1.28 -3.54 -21.57
N PRO A 140 2.22 -3.46 -22.52
CA PRO A 140 3.63 -3.26 -22.18
C PRO A 140 3.75 -1.95 -21.40
N THR A 141 3.99 -2.05 -20.09
CA THR A 141 4.34 -0.88 -19.30
C THR A 141 5.76 -0.50 -19.69
N ALA A 142 5.99 0.77 -20.02
CA ALA A 142 7.34 1.28 -20.20
C ALA A 142 8.20 0.86 -18.97
N PRO A 143 9.44 0.42 -19.19
CA PRO A 143 10.31 0.08 -18.07
C PRO A 143 10.39 1.27 -17.12
N VAL A 144 10.19 1.02 -15.83
CA VAL A 144 10.40 2.03 -14.80
C VAL A 144 11.90 2.12 -14.52
N ASN A 145 12.44 3.33 -14.52
CA ASN A 145 13.83 3.61 -14.19
C ASN A 145 13.87 4.59 -13.01
N PRO A 146 13.70 4.09 -11.76
CA PRO A 146 13.67 4.97 -10.60
C PRO A 146 15.02 5.65 -10.40
N GLN A 147 15.00 6.95 -10.17
CA GLN A 147 16.15 7.79 -9.87
C GLN A 147 15.90 8.65 -8.63
N LYS A 148 16.98 9.00 -7.94
CA LYS A 148 16.95 9.92 -6.80
C LYS A 148 17.27 11.34 -7.27
N GLU A 149 16.38 12.28 -6.99
CA GLU A 149 16.62 13.71 -7.18
C GLU A 149 16.57 14.42 -5.82
N THR A 150 17.66 15.09 -5.42
CA THR A 150 17.66 15.88 -4.18
C THR A 150 16.89 17.16 -4.42
N VAL A 151 15.77 17.32 -3.72
CA VAL A 151 14.91 18.51 -3.80
C VAL A 151 15.43 19.58 -2.85
N MET A 152 15.74 19.17 -1.62
CA MET A 152 16.21 20.04 -0.55
C MET A 152 17.15 19.25 0.37
N ASP A 153 18.13 19.95 0.94
CA ASP A 153 19.00 19.46 2.02
C ASP A 153 18.97 20.45 3.20
N GLY A 154 19.82 20.25 4.21
CA GLY A 154 19.85 21.12 5.40
C GLY A 154 18.71 20.87 6.39
N ILE A 155 18.08 19.69 6.33
CA ILE A 155 17.07 19.26 7.30
C ILE A 155 17.74 18.40 8.37
N ASN A 156 17.65 18.79 9.64
CA ASN A 156 18.41 18.13 10.71
C ASN A 156 17.78 16.79 11.10
N ARG A 157 18.29 15.67 10.56
CA ARG A 157 17.76 14.31 10.78
C ARG A 157 16.23 14.26 10.65
N PRO A 158 15.66 14.54 9.47
CA PRO A 158 14.22 14.53 9.24
C PRO A 158 13.63 13.18 9.64
N TRP A 159 12.59 13.17 10.48
CA TRP A 159 11.92 11.97 10.98
C TRP A 159 10.62 11.68 10.24
N SER A 160 9.73 12.67 10.15
CA SER A 160 8.46 12.57 9.43
C SER A 160 8.22 13.78 8.53
N MET A 161 7.35 13.60 7.54
CA MET A 161 6.89 14.62 6.61
C MET A 161 5.38 14.49 6.39
N ALA A 162 4.66 15.61 6.49
CA ALA A 162 3.22 15.67 6.26
C ALA A 162 2.89 16.83 5.32
N PHE A 163 2.35 16.53 4.14
CA PHE A 163 2.01 17.53 3.12
C PHE A 163 0.81 18.38 3.55
N LEU A 164 1.02 19.69 3.58
CA LEU A 164 -0.04 20.69 3.75
C LEU A 164 -0.76 20.95 2.42
N ASN A 165 0.00 20.89 1.32
CA ASN A 165 -0.44 20.96 -0.07
C ASN A 165 0.67 20.34 -0.97
N GLU A 166 0.61 20.51 -2.29
CA GLU A 166 1.63 19.93 -3.20
C GLU A 166 3.04 20.47 -3.01
N ASP A 167 3.17 21.75 -2.66
CA ASP A 167 4.45 22.44 -2.59
C ASP A 167 4.96 22.56 -1.15
N GLU A 168 4.09 22.41 -0.15
CA GLU A 168 4.45 22.64 1.25
C GLU A 168 4.19 21.43 2.15
N ALA A 169 5.11 21.20 3.08
CA ALA A 169 5.00 20.13 4.06
C ALA A 169 5.54 20.56 5.43
N LEU A 170 4.97 19.99 6.49
CA LEU A 170 5.58 19.95 7.81
C LEU A 170 6.60 18.83 7.87
N ILE A 171 7.73 19.09 8.51
CA ILE A 171 8.78 18.10 8.76
C ILE A 171 9.21 18.18 10.21
N THR A 172 9.25 17.04 10.88
CA THR A 172 9.88 16.92 12.19
C THR A 172 11.37 16.67 12.01
N GLU A 173 12.22 17.57 12.48
CA GLU A 173 13.64 17.31 12.65
C GLU A 173 13.84 16.58 13.98
N LYS A 174 14.34 15.32 13.94
CA LYS A 174 14.46 14.49 15.15
C LYS A 174 15.24 15.22 16.25
N GLN A 175 16.30 15.92 15.86
CA GLN A 175 17.21 16.67 16.75
C GLN A 175 17.13 18.19 16.52
N GLY A 176 16.06 18.69 15.93
CA GLY A 176 15.91 20.09 15.54
C GLY A 176 14.51 20.61 15.81
N ASP A 177 13.96 21.39 14.90
CA ASP A 177 12.65 22.01 15.05
C ASP A 177 11.52 21.16 14.42
N LEU A 178 10.28 21.57 14.66
CA LEU A 178 9.23 21.32 13.68
C LEU A 178 9.36 22.43 12.63
N VAL A 179 9.46 22.09 11.35
CA VAL A 179 9.63 23.07 10.29
C VAL A 179 8.55 22.93 9.22
N ARG A 180 8.08 24.04 8.66
CA ARG A 180 7.37 24.06 7.38
C ARG A 180 8.39 24.30 6.27
N VAL A 181 8.39 23.46 5.26
CA VAL A 181 9.24 23.63 4.07
C VAL A 181 8.37 23.87 2.85
N ASN A 182 8.88 24.69 1.93
CA ASN A 182 8.36 24.80 0.58
C ASN A 182 9.32 24.10 -0.38
N LEU A 183 8.88 23.02 -1.02
CA LEU A 183 9.68 22.16 -1.88
C LEU A 183 10.07 22.83 -3.21
N ARG A 184 9.32 23.86 -3.64
CA ARG A 184 9.57 24.61 -4.86
C ARG A 184 10.58 25.74 -4.64
N THR A 185 10.34 26.59 -3.64
CA THR A 185 11.21 27.73 -3.32
C THR A 185 12.40 27.34 -2.44
N LYS A 186 12.39 26.12 -1.90
CA LYS A 186 13.38 25.57 -0.95
C LYS A 186 13.50 26.38 0.34
N GLN A 187 12.45 27.13 0.69
CA GLN A 187 12.40 27.90 1.93
C GLN A 187 12.05 26.99 3.11
N LYS A 188 12.66 27.26 4.27
CA LYS A 188 12.43 26.59 5.55
C LYS A 188 11.97 27.60 6.59
N PHE A 189 10.86 27.32 7.27
CA PHE A 189 10.30 28.15 8.32
C PHE A 189 10.18 27.32 9.61
N VAL A 190 10.74 27.82 10.71
CA VAL A 190 10.63 27.18 12.02
C VAL A 190 9.23 27.40 12.58
N VAL A 191 8.58 26.32 13.00
CA VAL A 191 7.27 26.37 13.66
C VAL A 191 7.47 26.68 15.15
N LYS A 192 6.81 27.74 15.61
CA LYS A 192 6.91 28.26 16.97
C LYS A 192 6.05 27.47 17.95
N ASN A 193 6.31 27.67 19.24
CA ASN A 193 5.55 27.13 20.38
C ASN A 193 5.57 25.60 20.49
N PHE A 194 6.65 24.94 20.09
CA PHE A 194 6.80 23.52 20.39
C PHE A 194 6.87 23.29 21.92
N PRO A 195 6.29 22.19 22.47
CA PRO A 195 6.39 21.90 23.90
C PRO A 195 7.81 21.95 24.48
N THR A 196 7.95 22.55 25.66
CA THR A 196 9.23 22.74 26.36
C THR A 196 9.72 21.49 27.09
N ASP A 197 8.84 20.51 27.30
CA ASP A 197 9.15 19.23 27.91
C ASP A 197 9.77 18.22 26.91
N MET A 198 10.06 18.64 25.68
CA MET A 198 10.72 17.79 24.70
C MET A 198 12.16 17.47 25.12
N ALA A 199 12.50 16.19 25.10
CA ALA A 199 13.83 15.70 25.41
C ALA A 199 14.73 15.82 24.17
N ASP A 200 15.76 16.68 24.24
CA ASP A 200 16.69 16.87 23.14
C ASP A 200 17.93 15.96 23.28
N SER A 201 18.30 15.29 22.20
CA SER A 201 19.51 14.48 22.10
C SER A 201 20.74 15.28 21.62
N MET A 202 20.59 16.53 21.19
CA MET A 202 21.68 17.39 20.71
C MET A 202 22.81 17.59 21.73
N SER A 203 22.54 17.40 23.03
CA SER A 203 23.52 17.63 24.10
C SER A 203 24.32 16.40 24.54
N ARG A 204 24.00 15.17 24.10
CA ARG A 204 24.58 13.95 24.71
C ARG A 204 25.06 12.89 23.72
N ARG A 205 26.34 12.51 23.86
CA ARG A 205 27.11 11.60 22.99
C ARG A 205 26.86 10.11 23.27
N THR A 206 25.62 9.67 23.50
CA THR A 206 25.37 8.22 23.69
C THR A 206 25.09 7.58 22.34
N PRO A 207 25.91 6.61 21.88
CA PRO A 207 25.61 5.85 20.68
C PRO A 207 24.23 5.19 20.78
N GLY A 208 23.41 5.34 19.72
CA GLY A 208 22.10 4.70 19.65
C GLY A 208 20.93 5.50 20.26
N ASP A 209 21.13 6.74 20.73
CA ASP A 209 20.04 7.58 21.24
C ASP A 209 18.91 7.79 20.20
N ASN A 210 17.68 7.42 20.56
CA ASN A 210 16.49 7.53 19.74
C ASN A 210 15.57 8.68 20.18
N THR A 211 15.98 9.52 21.12
CA THR A 211 15.21 10.64 21.65
C THR A 211 15.06 11.76 20.61
N GLY A 212 13.90 12.42 20.57
CA GLY A 212 13.65 13.55 19.68
C GLY A 212 12.18 13.74 19.33
N LYS A 213 11.94 14.50 18.26
CA LYS A 213 10.64 14.60 17.58
C LYS A 213 10.46 13.42 16.63
N PHE A 214 9.25 12.86 16.58
CA PHE A 214 8.95 11.66 15.80
C PHE A 214 7.94 11.98 14.72
N GLU A 215 6.73 11.44 14.81
CA GLU A 215 5.73 11.49 13.75
C GLU A 215 4.97 12.82 13.79
N VAL A 216 4.71 13.40 12.61
CA VAL A 216 3.69 14.42 12.42
C VAL A 216 2.65 13.89 11.45
N VAL A 217 1.38 13.91 11.86
CA VAL A 217 0.25 13.59 10.98
C VAL A 217 -0.77 14.71 11.04
N LEU A 218 -1.39 15.00 9.90
CA LEU A 218 -2.51 15.92 9.82
C LEU A 218 -3.79 15.18 10.18
N ASP A 219 -4.73 15.89 10.81
CA ASP A 219 -6.09 15.41 10.96
C ASP A 219 -6.72 15.12 9.58
N PRO A 220 -7.56 14.08 9.43
CA PRO A 220 -8.26 13.83 8.17
C PRO A 220 -9.10 15.03 7.71
N SER A 221 -9.54 15.88 8.63
CA SER A 221 -10.26 17.15 8.37
C SER A 221 -9.38 18.40 8.55
N PHE A 222 -8.06 18.27 8.35
CA PHE A 222 -7.08 19.36 8.52
C PHE A 222 -7.46 20.65 7.77
N ASN A 223 -8.03 20.55 6.57
CA ASN A 223 -8.41 21.72 5.79
C ASN A 223 -9.44 22.61 6.49
N SER A 224 -10.29 22.03 7.35
CA SER A 224 -11.28 22.76 8.14
C SER A 224 -10.86 23.05 9.58
N ASN A 225 -10.13 22.14 10.23
CA ASN A 225 -9.84 22.25 11.68
C ASN A 225 -8.38 22.61 12.01
N LYS A 226 -7.47 22.52 11.03
CA LYS A 226 -6.02 22.77 11.17
C LYS A 226 -5.34 21.94 12.27
N PHE A 227 -5.94 20.82 12.67
CA PHE A 227 -5.35 19.98 13.71
C PHE A 227 -4.17 19.16 13.19
N VAL A 228 -3.07 19.24 13.92
CA VAL A 228 -1.87 18.41 13.73
C VAL A 228 -1.63 17.58 14.98
N TYR A 229 -1.13 16.36 14.78
CA TYR A 229 -0.78 15.43 15.82
C TYR A 229 0.71 15.17 15.74
N ILE A 230 1.40 15.31 16.86
CA ILE A 230 2.86 15.20 16.91
C ILE A 230 3.23 14.27 18.05
N SER A 231 4.07 13.28 17.76
CA SER A 231 4.68 12.42 18.75
C SER A 231 6.14 12.81 18.97
N TYR A 232 6.60 12.73 20.21
CA TYR A 232 7.97 13.07 20.60
C TYR A 232 8.35 12.39 21.92
N ALA A 233 9.64 12.33 22.20
CA ALA A 233 10.14 11.96 23.52
C ALA A 233 10.01 13.17 24.45
N ALA A 234 9.14 13.08 25.46
CA ALA A 234 9.04 14.04 26.53
C ALA A 234 9.99 13.65 27.68
N GLN A 235 10.43 14.62 28.48
CA GLN A 235 11.23 14.43 29.68
C GLN A 235 10.57 15.03 30.92
N ASN A 236 10.87 14.43 32.06
CA ASN A 236 10.58 14.96 33.40
C ASN A 236 11.78 14.66 34.32
N GLU A 237 11.61 14.86 35.64
CA GLU A 237 12.67 14.62 36.63
C GLU A 237 13.16 13.16 36.69
N THR A 238 12.31 12.20 36.30
CA THR A 238 12.59 10.75 36.39
C THR A 238 13.18 10.14 35.12
N GLY A 239 13.01 10.79 33.97
CA GLY A 239 13.50 10.25 32.70
C GLY A 239 12.71 10.75 31.50
N MET A 240 12.54 9.88 30.50
CA MET A 240 11.91 10.16 29.22
C MET A 240 10.83 9.14 28.87
N GLY A 241 9.77 9.60 28.20
CA GLY A 241 8.65 8.77 27.73
C GLY A 241 8.10 9.27 26.39
N LEU A 242 7.37 8.41 25.67
CA LEU A 242 6.66 8.82 24.46
C LEU A 242 5.47 9.69 24.84
N LYS A 243 5.31 10.85 24.20
CA LYS A 243 4.15 11.73 24.34
C LYS A 243 3.59 12.07 22.97
N VAL A 244 2.26 12.18 22.90
CA VAL A 244 1.54 12.67 21.72
C VAL A 244 0.71 13.88 22.11
N ILE A 245 0.82 14.92 21.31
CA ILE A 245 0.01 16.13 21.41
C ILE A 245 -0.88 16.28 20.18
N ARG A 246 -2.00 16.98 20.36
CA ARG A 246 -2.77 17.62 19.31
C ARG A 246 -2.62 19.13 19.44
N ALA A 247 -2.48 19.83 18.33
CA ALA A 247 -2.43 21.29 18.29
C ALA A 247 -3.15 21.82 17.05
N VAL A 248 -3.54 23.09 17.07
CA VAL A 248 -3.93 23.86 15.87
C VAL A 248 -2.66 24.42 15.25
N PHE A 249 -2.40 24.14 13.97
CA PHE A 249 -1.26 24.69 13.22
C PHE A 249 -1.69 25.85 12.33
N GLU A 250 -1.30 27.07 12.72
CA GLU A 250 -1.59 28.29 11.98
C GLU A 250 -0.44 29.30 12.13
N ASN A 251 -0.14 30.05 11.06
CA ASN A 251 0.88 31.12 11.03
C ASN A 251 2.25 30.67 11.55
N ASP A 252 2.70 29.48 11.14
CA ASP A 252 3.96 28.87 11.58
C ASP A 252 4.07 28.77 13.12
N ALA A 253 2.96 28.48 13.79
CA ALA A 253 2.92 28.27 15.23
C ALA A 253 1.96 27.14 15.60
N LEU A 254 2.30 26.41 16.66
CA LEU A 254 1.37 25.53 17.34
C LEU A 254 0.55 26.33 18.36
N GLN A 255 -0.76 26.15 18.33
CA GLN A 255 -1.72 26.76 19.25
C GLN A 255 -2.62 25.69 19.87
N GLN A 256 -3.28 26.02 20.99
CA GLN A 256 -4.23 25.12 21.67
C GLN A 256 -3.68 23.70 21.89
N ILE A 257 -2.42 23.63 22.33
CA ILE A 257 -1.67 22.38 22.46
C ILE A 257 -2.29 21.57 23.61
N LYS A 258 -2.72 20.34 23.30
CA LYS A 258 -3.28 19.38 24.26
C LYS A 258 -2.48 18.09 24.20
N SER A 259 -1.97 17.60 25.34
CA SER A 259 -1.48 16.22 25.42
C SER A 259 -2.66 15.27 25.37
N ILE A 260 -2.62 14.31 24.45
CA ILE A 260 -3.70 13.34 24.24
C ILE A 260 -3.30 11.91 24.58
N PHE A 261 -1.99 11.64 24.66
CA PHE A 261 -1.47 10.32 25.02
C PHE A 261 -0.04 10.44 25.57
N THR A 262 0.27 9.66 26.60
CA THR A 262 1.60 9.59 27.22
C THR A 262 1.89 8.18 27.72
N VAL A 263 3.05 7.64 27.31
CA VAL A 263 3.58 6.36 27.76
C VAL A 263 4.43 6.59 29.00
N GLU A 264 3.94 6.06 30.11
CA GLU A 264 4.60 6.01 31.41
C GLU A 264 4.97 4.56 31.76
N PRO A 265 5.91 4.33 32.69
CA PRO A 265 6.71 5.34 33.40
C PRO A 265 7.70 6.08 32.48
N PHE A 266 8.14 7.25 32.92
CA PHE A 266 9.29 7.93 32.31
C PHE A 266 10.55 7.28 32.86
N THR A 267 11.51 7.00 32.00
CA THR A 267 12.65 6.16 32.35
C THR A 267 13.95 6.68 31.71
N PRO A 268 15.14 6.37 32.26
CA PRO A 268 16.41 6.89 31.72
C PRO A 268 16.80 6.29 30.37
N GLU A 269 16.14 5.22 29.93
CA GLU A 269 16.39 4.55 28.66
C GLU A 269 16.22 5.51 27.47
N ARG A 270 16.98 5.27 26.39
CA ARG A 270 17.03 6.18 25.23
C ARG A 270 16.62 5.52 23.92
N HIS A 271 16.07 4.32 23.98
CA HIS A 271 15.81 3.48 22.82
C HIS A 271 14.32 3.17 22.67
N HIS A 272 13.91 2.76 21.47
CA HIS A 272 12.61 2.12 21.21
C HIS A 272 11.40 2.90 21.75
N TYR A 273 11.30 4.20 21.45
CA TYR A 273 10.10 4.98 21.77
C TYR A 273 8.88 4.54 20.95
N GLY A 274 9.12 4.02 19.73
CA GLY A 274 8.09 3.91 18.71
C GLY A 274 7.75 5.31 18.20
N GLY A 275 6.49 5.70 18.36
CA GLY A 275 6.01 7.04 18.04
C GLY A 275 5.43 7.19 16.64
N GLY A 276 5.46 6.15 15.80
CA GLY A 276 4.68 6.12 14.56
C GLY A 276 3.19 6.27 14.85
N MET A 277 2.51 7.02 13.99
CA MET A 277 1.08 7.27 14.09
C MET A 277 0.41 7.23 12.72
N ILE A 278 -0.86 6.80 12.69
CA ILE A 278 -1.71 6.92 11.50
C ILE A 278 -3.18 7.03 11.89
N PHE A 279 -3.96 7.75 11.10
CA PHE A 279 -5.42 7.65 11.16
C PHE A 279 -5.91 6.44 10.38
N GLY A 280 -6.68 5.58 11.05
CA GLY A 280 -7.38 4.48 10.38
C GLY A 280 -8.58 4.98 9.57
N ALA A 281 -9.15 4.10 8.74
CA ALA A 281 -10.38 4.39 8.00
C ALA A 281 -11.60 4.61 8.91
N ASP A 282 -11.51 4.19 10.18
CA ASP A 282 -12.48 4.42 11.25
C ASP A 282 -12.36 5.80 11.92
N GLY A 283 -11.43 6.65 11.44
CA GLY A 283 -11.18 7.98 11.99
C GLY A 283 -10.50 7.97 13.36
N LYS A 284 -9.95 6.84 13.80
CA LYS A 284 -9.19 6.75 15.06
C LYS A 284 -7.70 6.89 14.82
N LEU A 285 -6.99 7.37 15.82
CA LEU A 285 -5.53 7.50 15.79
C LEU A 285 -4.90 6.24 16.37
N TYR A 286 -4.05 5.59 15.58
CA TYR A 286 -3.27 4.44 15.98
C TYR A 286 -1.84 4.87 16.29
N ILE A 287 -1.28 4.41 17.40
CA ILE A 287 0.03 4.86 17.92
C ILE A 287 0.87 3.66 18.30
N THR A 288 2.10 3.59 17.78
CA THR A 288 3.10 2.61 18.22
C THR A 288 3.83 3.11 19.48
N ALA A 289 3.93 2.27 20.50
CA ALA A 289 4.73 2.51 21.70
C ALA A 289 5.73 1.36 21.87
N GLY A 290 7.01 1.62 21.62
CA GLY A 290 8.04 0.59 21.77
C GLY A 290 8.29 0.22 23.24
N GLU A 291 9.01 -0.87 23.47
CA GLU A 291 9.20 -1.43 24.81
C GLU A 291 10.24 -0.72 25.69
N ARG A 292 10.99 0.23 25.10
CA ARG A 292 12.04 1.05 25.74
C ARG A 292 13.33 0.33 26.17
N LEU A 293 13.35 -1.00 26.25
CA LEU A 293 14.54 -1.78 26.59
C LEU A 293 15.37 -2.10 25.36
N PHE A 294 16.68 -1.81 25.38
CA PHE A 294 17.58 -2.16 24.26
C PHE A 294 18.02 -3.62 24.30
N THR A 295 18.22 -4.16 25.50
CA THR A 295 18.71 -5.52 25.75
C THR A 295 17.67 -6.35 26.47
N GLU A 296 17.53 -7.60 26.04
CA GLU A 296 16.54 -8.53 26.58
C GLU A 296 16.87 -8.92 28.03
N ALA A 297 18.15 -8.87 28.42
CA ALA A 297 18.60 -9.08 29.79
C ALA A 297 18.04 -8.05 30.80
N SER A 298 17.50 -6.93 30.34
CA SER A 298 16.86 -5.91 31.18
C SER A 298 15.35 -6.15 31.38
N GLN A 299 14.80 -7.21 30.77
CA GLN A 299 13.39 -7.53 30.92
C GLN A 299 13.08 -7.93 32.37
N PRO A 300 11.97 -7.43 32.94
CA PRO A 300 11.46 -7.97 34.21
C PRO A 300 10.94 -9.40 34.03
N PRO A 301 10.65 -10.12 35.13
CA PRO A 301 10.12 -11.49 35.06
C PRO A 301 8.91 -11.64 34.15
N THR A 302 7.95 -10.70 34.21
CA THR A 302 6.91 -10.53 33.20
C THR A 302 7.41 -9.54 32.16
N PRO A 303 7.66 -9.94 30.91
CA PRO A 303 8.19 -9.02 29.91
C PRO A 303 7.25 -7.84 29.65
N LEU A 304 7.83 -6.64 29.48
CA LEU A 304 7.04 -5.40 29.39
C LEU A 304 6.04 -5.41 28.24
N ALA A 305 6.45 -5.92 27.07
CA ALA A 305 5.58 -6.00 25.89
C ALA A 305 4.41 -6.98 26.08
N GLN A 306 4.52 -7.94 27.00
CA GLN A 306 3.48 -8.92 27.35
C GLN A 306 2.59 -8.46 28.52
N ASP A 307 3.11 -7.61 29.40
CA ASP A 307 2.34 -7.06 30.52
C ASP A 307 1.31 -6.03 30.03
N VAL A 308 0.03 -6.34 30.17
CA VAL A 308 -1.08 -5.45 29.79
C VAL A 308 -1.26 -4.26 30.74
N GLN A 309 -0.63 -4.30 31.93
CA GLN A 309 -0.62 -3.19 32.89
C GLN A 309 0.52 -2.20 32.61
N ASP A 310 1.49 -2.56 31.77
CA ASP A 310 2.56 -1.68 31.32
C ASP A 310 2.22 -1.03 29.98
N LYS A 311 2.51 0.27 29.85
CA LYS A 311 2.18 1.03 28.64
C LYS A 311 3.13 0.76 27.46
N ARG A 312 4.25 0.06 27.66
CA ARG A 312 5.33 -0.11 26.67
C ARG A 312 5.20 -1.41 25.89
N GLY A 313 5.68 -1.41 24.64
CA GLY A 313 5.64 -2.58 23.75
C GLY A 313 4.24 -2.89 23.23
N LYS A 314 3.48 -1.86 22.87
CA LYS A 314 2.04 -1.90 22.55
C LYS A 314 1.70 -1.05 21.33
N ILE A 315 0.57 -1.36 20.71
CA ILE A 315 -0.10 -0.46 19.75
C ILE A 315 -1.42 0.00 20.37
N TYR A 316 -1.66 1.31 20.35
CA TYR A 316 -2.84 1.95 20.90
C TYR A 316 -3.79 2.41 19.80
N ARG A 317 -5.08 2.47 20.12
CA ARG A 317 -6.13 3.10 19.31
C ARG A 317 -6.90 4.07 20.18
N ILE A 318 -6.88 5.35 19.82
CA ILE A 318 -7.56 6.43 20.57
C ILE A 318 -8.42 7.29 19.64
N ASN A 319 -9.40 8.01 20.19
CA ASN A 319 -10.13 9.04 19.47
C ASN A 319 -9.21 10.26 19.19
N PRO A 320 -9.53 11.08 18.17
CA PRO A 320 -8.75 12.29 17.85
C PRO A 320 -8.62 13.31 19.00
N ASP A 321 -9.45 13.22 20.05
CA ASP A 321 -9.39 14.10 21.21
C ASP A 321 -8.63 13.53 22.43
N GLY A 322 -8.13 12.30 22.29
CA GLY A 322 -7.43 11.54 23.34
C GLY A 322 -8.33 10.62 24.16
N SER A 323 -9.66 10.65 23.97
CA SER A 323 -10.55 9.71 24.64
C SER A 323 -10.40 8.29 24.09
N ILE A 324 -10.75 7.28 24.89
CA ILE A 324 -10.65 5.87 24.49
C ILE A 324 -11.93 5.45 23.77
N PRO A 325 -11.85 4.86 22.56
CA PRO A 325 -13.02 4.31 21.88
C PRO A 325 -13.64 3.16 22.67
N ALA A 326 -14.98 3.15 22.78
CA ALA A 326 -15.72 2.13 23.51
C ALA A 326 -15.69 0.75 22.84
N ASP A 327 -15.34 0.69 21.56
CA ASP A 327 -15.20 -0.52 20.73
C ASP A 327 -13.75 -1.05 20.69
N ASN A 328 -12.85 -0.57 21.57
CA ASN A 328 -11.52 -1.14 21.67
C ASN A 328 -11.55 -2.59 22.22
N PRO A 329 -10.57 -3.44 21.85
CA PRO A 329 -10.46 -4.80 22.38
C PRO A 329 -10.30 -4.82 23.91
N ASP A 330 -10.91 -5.83 24.56
CA ASP A 330 -10.74 -6.07 25.99
C ASP A 330 -9.52 -6.96 26.25
N PHE A 331 -8.55 -6.43 26.99
CA PHE A 331 -7.34 -7.14 27.44
C PHE A 331 -7.45 -7.64 28.89
N GLY A 332 -8.65 -7.55 29.47
CA GLY A 332 -8.95 -8.00 30.82
C GLY A 332 -8.72 -6.92 31.87
N LYS A 333 -9.03 -7.30 33.12
CA LYS A 333 -9.00 -6.39 34.26
C LYS A 333 -7.60 -5.85 34.53
N GLY A 334 -7.50 -4.53 34.67
CA GLY A 334 -6.25 -3.83 34.99
C GLY A 334 -5.40 -3.48 33.77
N ALA A 335 -5.80 -3.91 32.56
CA ALA A 335 -5.13 -3.49 31.34
C ALA A 335 -5.16 -1.97 31.18
N VAL A 336 -4.07 -1.39 30.66
CA VAL A 336 -4.00 0.04 30.42
C VAL A 336 -5.03 0.46 29.36
N PRO A 337 -5.72 1.60 29.52
CA PRO A 337 -6.72 2.02 28.55
C PRO A 337 -6.13 2.29 27.17
N GLY A 338 -6.89 1.99 26.12
CA GLY A 338 -6.52 2.30 24.73
C GLY A 338 -5.69 1.25 24.01
N LEU A 339 -5.36 0.12 24.65
CA LEU A 339 -4.69 -0.99 23.98
C LEU A 339 -5.49 -1.46 22.76
N TYR A 340 -4.78 -1.72 21.67
CA TYR A 340 -5.32 -2.33 20.47
C TYR A 340 -4.61 -3.65 20.15
N ALA A 341 -3.29 -3.69 20.34
CA ALA A 341 -2.47 -4.91 20.25
C ALA A 341 -1.26 -4.83 21.18
N VAL A 342 -0.68 -5.99 21.51
CA VAL A 342 0.46 -6.13 22.43
C VAL A 342 1.62 -6.90 21.80
N GLY A 343 2.75 -7.00 22.50
CA GLY A 343 3.85 -7.87 22.08
C GLY A 343 4.68 -7.35 20.91
N ILE A 344 4.82 -6.03 20.77
CA ILE A 344 5.76 -5.44 19.80
C ILE A 344 7.04 -4.98 20.50
N ARG A 345 8.15 -4.97 19.76
CA ARG A 345 9.46 -4.53 20.28
C ARG A 345 9.67 -3.04 20.08
N ALA A 346 9.88 -2.67 18.82
CA ALA A 346 10.34 -1.35 18.41
C ALA A 346 9.70 -0.93 17.09
N ALA A 347 8.38 -1.09 16.99
CA ALA A 347 7.62 -0.66 15.82
C ALA A 347 7.84 0.82 15.51
N GLN A 348 8.05 1.14 14.23
CA GLN A 348 8.40 2.49 13.78
C GLN A 348 7.27 3.12 12.97
N GLY A 349 6.96 2.54 11.81
CA GLY A 349 6.02 3.12 10.85
C GLY A 349 4.70 2.37 10.78
N LEU A 350 3.64 3.08 10.39
CA LEU A 350 2.33 2.54 10.07
C LEU A 350 1.90 3.04 8.67
N ALA A 351 1.20 2.22 7.89
CA ALA A 351 0.54 2.64 6.65
C ALA A 351 -0.84 2.01 6.51
N LEU A 352 -1.79 2.77 5.96
CA LEU A 352 -3.12 2.28 5.63
C LEU A 352 -3.12 1.71 4.21
N GLU A 353 -3.46 0.44 4.05
CA GLU A 353 -3.64 -0.20 2.75
C GLU A 353 -4.94 0.34 2.10
N PRO A 354 -4.86 0.97 0.93
CA PRO A 354 -5.97 1.75 0.37
C PRO A 354 -7.18 0.92 -0.10
N THR A 355 -6.98 -0.36 -0.40
CA THR A 355 -8.02 -1.26 -0.93
C THR A 355 -8.78 -1.99 0.16
N THR A 356 -8.12 -2.32 1.28
CA THR A 356 -8.70 -3.12 2.36
C THR A 356 -8.92 -2.31 3.64
N ASN A 357 -8.34 -1.11 3.73
CA ASN A 357 -8.27 -0.29 4.95
C ASN A 357 -7.56 -0.96 6.12
N ARG A 358 -6.75 -1.99 5.88
CA ARG A 358 -5.92 -2.61 6.92
C ARG A 358 -4.69 -1.75 7.18
N ILE A 359 -4.30 -1.67 8.44
CA ILE A 359 -3.07 -0.98 8.83
C ILE A 359 -1.92 -1.99 8.81
N TRP A 360 -0.87 -1.65 8.10
CA TRP A 360 0.39 -2.39 8.07
C TRP A 360 1.41 -1.63 8.91
N PHE A 361 2.34 -2.34 9.56
CA PHE A 361 3.42 -1.71 10.31
C PHE A 361 4.73 -2.46 10.16
N SER A 362 5.83 -1.76 10.43
CA SER A 362 7.17 -2.32 10.47
C SER A 362 7.72 -2.26 11.89
N GLU A 363 8.55 -3.22 12.24
CA GLU A 363 9.30 -3.17 13.49
C GLU A 363 10.73 -3.68 13.37
N HIS A 364 11.57 -3.18 14.28
CA HIS A 364 12.95 -3.64 14.40
C HIS A 364 13.02 -4.87 15.31
N GLY A 365 13.69 -5.90 14.81
CA GLY A 365 14.17 -7.03 15.60
C GLY A 365 15.47 -6.73 16.34
N THR A 366 16.13 -7.79 16.76
CA THR A 366 17.34 -7.78 17.58
C THR A 366 18.58 -8.01 16.70
N HIS A 367 19.10 -9.23 16.68
CA HIS A 367 19.95 -9.72 15.62
C HIS A 367 19.04 -10.35 14.57
N GLN A 368 18.87 -9.68 13.42
CA GLN A 368 17.86 -10.03 12.41
C GLN A 368 16.44 -9.94 13.00
N GLY A 369 15.44 -10.48 12.30
CA GLY A 369 14.05 -10.50 12.78
C GLY A 369 13.36 -9.14 12.72
N ASP A 370 13.77 -8.28 11.78
CA ASP A 370 12.94 -7.15 11.41
C ASP A 370 11.71 -7.67 10.66
N GLU A 371 10.55 -7.04 10.88
CA GLU A 371 9.26 -7.59 10.45
C GLU A 371 8.38 -6.56 9.77
N ILE A 372 7.52 -7.05 8.87
CA ILE A 372 6.32 -6.39 8.39
C ILE A 372 5.11 -7.16 8.91
N ASN A 373 4.19 -6.43 9.50
CA ASN A 373 3.01 -6.95 10.19
C ASN A 373 1.74 -6.28 9.66
N ILE A 374 0.60 -6.98 9.78
CA ILE A 374 -0.74 -6.40 9.63
C ILE A 374 -1.34 -6.25 11.02
N LEU A 375 -1.77 -5.03 11.35
CA LEU A 375 -2.39 -4.70 12.61
C LEU A 375 -3.78 -5.34 12.74
N LYS A 376 -3.96 -6.20 13.75
CA LYS A 376 -5.23 -6.86 14.07
C LYS A 376 -5.66 -6.50 15.50
N ALA A 377 -6.96 -6.39 15.73
CA ALA A 377 -7.49 -6.03 17.05
C ALA A 377 -7.30 -7.18 18.05
N GLY A 378 -6.84 -6.87 19.26
CA GLY A 378 -6.75 -7.82 20.38
C GLY A 378 -5.58 -8.81 20.29
N VAL A 379 -4.71 -8.69 19.29
CA VAL A 379 -3.67 -9.69 19.06
C VAL A 379 -2.37 -9.40 19.80
N ASN A 380 -1.56 -10.43 19.96
CA ASN A 380 -0.23 -10.40 20.54
C ASN A 380 0.81 -10.78 19.48
N TYR A 381 1.74 -9.86 19.16
CA TYR A 381 2.82 -10.07 18.18
C TYR A 381 4.02 -10.82 18.77
N GLY A 382 3.94 -11.25 20.03
CA GLY A 382 4.81 -12.27 20.60
C GLY A 382 6.09 -11.77 21.23
N TRP A 383 6.58 -10.57 20.92
CA TRP A 383 7.83 -10.10 21.52
C TRP A 383 7.73 -9.94 23.06
N PRO A 384 8.75 -10.35 23.85
CA PRO A 384 9.97 -11.05 23.45
C PRO A 384 9.86 -12.57 23.47
N VAL A 385 8.69 -13.15 23.72
CA VAL A 385 8.48 -14.60 23.82
C VAL A 385 8.74 -15.31 22.48
N VAL A 386 8.27 -14.72 21.39
CA VAL A 386 8.51 -15.17 20.01
C VAL A 386 9.25 -14.07 19.26
N THR A 387 10.23 -14.47 18.45
CA THR A 387 10.93 -13.57 17.54
C THR A 387 11.38 -14.35 16.30
N THR A 388 11.33 -13.70 15.13
CA THR A 388 11.90 -14.24 13.90
C THR A 388 13.43 -14.08 13.80
N GLY A 389 14.04 -13.39 14.76
CA GLY A 389 15.49 -13.19 14.87
C GLY A 389 16.13 -14.01 15.98
N LYS A 390 17.25 -13.49 16.53
CA LYS A 390 17.95 -14.08 17.68
C LYS A 390 18.15 -13.06 18.79
N TYR A 391 18.00 -13.47 20.05
CA TYR A 391 18.33 -12.59 21.17
C TYR A 391 19.82 -12.21 21.17
N ARG A 392 20.15 -11.11 21.86
CA ARG A 392 21.56 -10.72 22.02
C ARG A 392 22.31 -11.60 23.01
N TYR A 393 21.58 -12.26 23.91
CA TYR A 393 22.12 -13.14 24.93
C TYR A 393 21.45 -14.51 24.82
N GLU A 394 22.24 -15.55 24.55
CA GLU A 394 21.74 -16.94 24.44
C GLU A 394 21.14 -17.46 25.75
N THR A 395 21.54 -16.87 26.88
CA THR A 395 21.04 -17.23 28.21
C THR A 395 19.66 -16.64 28.51
N TYR A 396 19.20 -15.66 27.72
CA TYR A 396 17.88 -15.07 27.93
C TYR A 396 16.79 -16.07 27.54
N LYS A 397 15.90 -16.35 28.48
CA LYS A 397 14.71 -17.19 28.27
C LYS A 397 13.50 -16.38 28.72
N PRO A 398 12.65 -15.92 27.78
CA PRO A 398 11.46 -15.17 28.15
C PRO A 398 10.49 -16.05 28.93
N ALA A 399 9.82 -15.47 29.92
CA ALA A 399 8.71 -16.15 30.57
C ALA A 399 7.56 -16.34 29.55
N VAL A 400 7.05 -17.55 29.46
CA VAL A 400 5.94 -17.89 28.57
C VAL A 400 4.64 -17.83 29.37
N THR A 401 3.67 -17.07 28.86
CA THR A 401 2.31 -17.08 29.40
C THR A 401 1.58 -18.32 28.90
N GLU A 402 1.16 -19.19 29.80
CA GLU A 402 0.43 -20.40 29.45
C GLU A 402 -0.86 -20.07 28.67
N GLY A 403 -1.11 -20.78 27.58
CA GLY A 403 -2.28 -20.56 26.71
C GLY A 403 -2.22 -19.30 25.83
N ALA A 404 -1.13 -18.53 25.85
CA ALA A 404 -0.98 -17.38 24.96
C ALA A 404 -0.89 -17.80 23.49
N THR A 405 -1.55 -17.04 22.62
CA THR A 405 -1.48 -17.18 21.16
C THR A 405 -0.74 -15.99 20.58
N TYR A 406 0.19 -16.25 19.67
CA TYR A 406 1.01 -15.24 19.01
C TYR A 406 0.66 -15.13 17.53
N THR A 407 0.80 -13.92 16.98
CA THR A 407 0.55 -13.63 15.57
C THR A 407 1.86 -13.55 14.82
N ASP A 408 2.02 -14.38 13.80
CA ASP A 408 3.19 -14.37 12.93
C ASP A 408 3.24 -13.12 12.05
N PRO A 409 4.44 -12.62 11.71
CA PRO A 409 4.58 -11.54 10.76
C PRO A 409 4.25 -11.99 9.34
N ILE A 410 3.85 -11.02 8.51
CA ILE A 410 3.61 -11.24 7.08
C ILE A 410 4.93 -11.45 6.34
N PHE A 411 5.99 -10.80 6.80
CA PHE A 411 7.32 -10.91 6.24
C PHE A 411 8.36 -10.62 7.32
N ALA A 412 9.46 -11.37 7.30
CA ALA A 412 10.63 -11.11 8.13
C ALA A 412 11.90 -11.12 7.29
N TRP A 413 12.81 -10.18 7.55
CA TRP A 413 14.11 -10.17 6.88
C TRP A 413 15.10 -11.10 7.58
N THR A 414 15.87 -11.83 6.78
CA THR A 414 16.98 -12.68 7.24
C THR A 414 18.22 -11.89 7.67
N HIS A 415 18.21 -10.57 7.50
CA HIS A 415 19.25 -9.65 7.92
C HIS A 415 18.62 -8.37 8.47
N THR A 416 19.34 -7.63 9.30
CA THR A 416 18.83 -6.37 9.85
C THR A 416 18.81 -5.27 8.79
N VAL A 417 17.61 -4.84 8.44
CA VAL A 417 17.26 -3.70 7.59
C VAL A 417 17.02 -2.44 8.43
N ALA A 418 16.54 -2.61 9.66
CA ALA A 418 15.99 -1.57 10.52
C ALA A 418 14.92 -0.73 9.77
N PRO A 419 13.78 -1.36 9.41
CA PRO A 419 12.72 -0.73 8.63
C PRO A 419 12.00 0.37 9.41
N THR A 420 11.65 1.44 8.71
CA THR A 420 11.02 2.63 9.32
C THR A 420 9.67 2.94 8.69
N GLY A 421 9.37 4.19 8.35
CA GLY A 421 8.05 4.59 7.84
C GLY A 421 7.73 3.99 6.47
N LEU A 422 6.67 3.17 6.38
CA LEU A 422 6.20 2.54 5.14
C LEU A 422 5.08 3.35 4.46
N VAL A 423 4.89 3.15 3.15
CA VAL A 423 3.79 3.74 2.38
C VAL A 423 3.33 2.80 1.27
N PHE A 424 2.02 2.73 1.02
CA PHE A 424 1.47 2.12 -0.18
C PHE A 424 1.48 3.11 -1.33
N TYR A 425 2.18 2.79 -2.42
CA TYR A 425 2.24 3.66 -3.58
C TYR A 425 0.95 3.64 -4.39
N ARG A 426 0.43 4.81 -4.73
CA ARG A 426 -0.82 5.02 -5.47
C ARG A 426 -0.69 6.00 -6.63
N GLY A 427 0.49 6.59 -6.82
CA GLY A 427 0.74 7.54 -7.90
C GLY A 427 0.80 6.89 -9.28
N GLU A 428 0.87 7.74 -10.30
CA GLU A 428 0.92 7.33 -11.71
C GLU A 428 2.32 7.46 -12.31
N GLU A 429 3.30 7.97 -11.56
CA GLU A 429 4.69 8.12 -12.02
C GLU A 429 5.38 6.75 -12.21
N PHE A 430 5.02 5.78 -11.38
CA PHE A 430 5.45 4.37 -11.48
C PHE A 430 4.23 3.45 -11.60
N PRO A 431 3.60 3.33 -12.79
CA PRO A 431 2.36 2.57 -12.93
C PRO A 431 2.45 1.11 -12.45
N THR A 432 3.60 0.47 -12.63
CA THR A 432 3.87 -0.91 -12.19
C THR A 432 4.07 -1.06 -10.69
N TRP A 433 4.24 0.04 -9.95
CA TRP A 433 4.41 0.03 -8.49
C TRP A 433 3.10 0.25 -7.74
N LYS A 434 1.97 0.42 -8.45
CA LYS A 434 0.68 0.68 -7.81
C LYS A 434 0.34 -0.41 -6.80
N ASN A 435 -0.06 -0.01 -5.60
CA ASN A 435 -0.30 -0.84 -4.41
C ASN A 435 0.94 -1.60 -3.89
N SER A 436 2.15 -1.32 -4.39
CA SER A 436 3.37 -1.81 -3.76
C SER A 436 3.62 -1.06 -2.46
N LEU A 437 4.12 -1.79 -1.47
CA LEU A 437 4.64 -1.25 -0.23
C LEU A 437 6.07 -0.75 -0.46
N ILE A 438 6.35 0.48 -0.05
CA ILE A 438 7.69 1.08 -0.09
C ILE A 438 8.21 1.22 1.33
N ILE A 439 9.39 0.65 1.61
CA ILE A 439 9.94 0.53 2.97
C ILE A 439 11.39 1.04 3.01
N PRO A 440 11.65 2.18 3.65
CA PRO A 440 13.00 2.65 3.92
C PRO A 440 13.65 1.88 5.09
N GLY A 441 14.97 1.70 5.00
CA GLY A 441 15.77 1.02 6.01
C GLY A 441 16.96 1.86 6.47
N LEU A 442 17.16 1.83 7.79
CA LEU A 442 18.22 2.56 8.47
C LEU A 442 19.56 1.82 8.47
N SER A 443 19.55 0.49 8.55
CA SER A 443 20.77 -0.31 8.65
C SER A 443 21.41 -0.42 7.28
N ARG A 444 22.65 0.11 7.13
CA ARG A 444 23.41 0.16 5.86
C ARG A 444 22.73 0.90 4.70
N GLY A 445 21.56 1.51 4.95
CA GLY A 445 20.72 2.12 3.93
C GLY A 445 20.08 1.09 3.02
N SER A 446 18.76 1.15 2.88
CA SER A 446 18.03 0.36 1.89
C SER A 446 16.71 1.04 1.55
N LEU A 447 16.17 0.75 0.38
CA LEU A 447 14.81 1.12 0.02
C LEU A 447 14.16 -0.07 -0.66
N TRP A 448 13.17 -0.68 -0.01
CA TRP A 448 12.50 -1.87 -0.52
C TRP A 448 11.20 -1.50 -1.23
N ARG A 449 10.93 -2.18 -2.33
CA ARG A 449 9.59 -2.27 -2.93
C ARG A 449 9.09 -3.69 -2.78
N MET A 450 7.90 -3.84 -2.22
CA MET A 450 7.24 -5.13 -2.05
C MET A 450 5.87 -5.12 -2.73
N THR A 451 5.60 -6.13 -3.56
CA THR A 451 4.29 -6.33 -4.16
C THR A 451 3.43 -7.18 -3.25
N VAL A 452 2.24 -6.69 -2.92
CA VAL A 452 1.30 -7.32 -2.00
C VAL A 452 0.15 -7.96 -2.76
N ASN A 453 -0.21 -9.19 -2.38
CA ASN A 453 -1.44 -9.85 -2.81
C ASN A 453 -2.17 -10.39 -1.58
N GLY A 454 -3.28 -9.76 -1.19
CA GLY A 454 -3.98 -10.13 0.04
C GLY A 454 -3.12 -9.88 1.28
N GLU A 455 -2.79 -10.93 2.03
CA GLU A 455 -1.89 -10.89 3.21
C GLU A 455 -0.49 -11.42 2.88
N GLN A 456 -0.10 -11.46 1.61
CA GLN A 456 1.17 -12.05 1.19
C GLN A 456 2.04 -11.04 0.44
N ILE A 457 3.35 -11.07 0.73
CA ILE A 457 4.36 -10.46 -0.12
C ILE A 457 4.72 -11.45 -1.22
N ILE A 458 4.34 -11.16 -2.46
CA ILE A 458 4.57 -12.05 -3.61
C ILE A 458 5.82 -11.69 -4.41
N HIS A 459 6.37 -10.49 -4.18
CA HIS A 459 7.63 -10.06 -4.76
C HIS A 459 8.27 -9.00 -3.87
N SER A 460 9.59 -9.02 -3.74
CA SER A 460 10.36 -8.04 -3.00
C SER A 460 11.64 -7.72 -3.76
N GLU A 461 11.94 -6.43 -3.92
CA GLU A 461 13.20 -5.97 -4.47
C GLU A 461 13.77 -4.82 -3.63
N GLU A 462 15.09 -4.75 -3.59
CA GLU A 462 15.80 -3.62 -3.03
C GLU A 462 16.20 -2.66 -4.15
N LEU A 463 15.77 -1.41 -4.04
CA LEU A 463 16.07 -0.33 -4.95
C LEU A 463 17.39 0.34 -4.57
N PHE A 464 18.09 0.89 -5.57
CA PHE A 464 19.30 1.69 -5.37
C PHE A 464 20.43 0.96 -4.61
N VAL A 465 20.61 -0.34 -4.82
CA VAL A 465 21.61 -1.15 -4.11
C VAL A 465 23.06 -0.64 -4.24
N ASN A 466 23.37 0.06 -5.33
CA ASN A 466 24.69 0.65 -5.61
C ASN A 466 24.82 2.10 -5.10
N ASP A 467 23.76 2.68 -4.56
CA ASP A 467 23.69 4.06 -4.07
C ASP A 467 22.78 4.11 -2.84
N ARG A 468 23.13 3.30 -1.84
CA ARG A 468 22.39 3.18 -0.59
C ARG A 468 22.58 4.43 0.26
N VAL A 469 21.48 4.92 0.81
CA VAL A 469 21.48 6.00 1.80
C VAL A 469 20.59 5.57 2.95
N ARG A 470 21.04 5.87 4.17
CA ARG A 470 20.26 5.65 5.39
C ARG A 470 18.95 6.44 5.30
N SER A 471 17.83 5.74 5.14
CA SER A 471 16.53 6.34 4.85
C SER A 471 15.58 6.16 6.03
N ARG A 472 14.80 7.20 6.33
CA ARG A 472 13.96 7.30 7.53
C ARG A 472 12.48 7.19 7.25
N LYS A 473 12.02 7.78 6.15
CA LYS A 473 10.60 7.76 5.79
C LYS A 473 10.45 7.93 4.30
N VAL A 474 9.47 7.25 3.73
CA VAL A 474 8.96 7.56 2.40
C VAL A 474 7.51 7.99 2.53
N VAL A 475 7.16 9.10 1.90
CA VAL A 475 5.82 9.66 1.86
C VAL A 475 5.40 9.94 0.44
N GLN A 476 4.10 9.87 0.18
CA GLN A 476 3.54 10.24 -1.12
C GLN A 476 2.93 11.64 -1.03
N SER A 477 3.24 12.52 -1.98
CA SER A 477 2.54 13.81 -2.11
C SER A 477 1.10 13.61 -2.59
N PRO A 478 0.23 14.63 -2.46
CA PRO A 478 -1.14 14.49 -2.96
C PRO A 478 -1.22 14.28 -4.48
N ALA A 479 -0.25 14.76 -5.27
CA ALA A 479 -0.11 14.47 -6.70
C ALA A 479 0.51 13.09 -7.02
N GLY A 480 0.83 12.28 -6.00
CA GLY A 480 1.30 10.91 -6.21
C GLY A 480 2.82 10.76 -6.39
N ARG A 481 3.62 11.79 -6.09
CA ARG A 481 5.09 11.69 -6.12
C ARG A 481 5.63 11.07 -4.84
N LEU A 482 6.69 10.27 -4.93
CA LEU A 482 7.35 9.67 -3.78
C LEU A 482 8.51 10.54 -3.29
N TYR A 483 8.48 10.90 -2.01
CA TYR A 483 9.55 11.64 -1.35
C TYR A 483 10.15 10.80 -0.22
N MET A 484 11.47 10.68 -0.20
CA MET A 484 12.25 9.97 0.80
C MET A 484 13.02 10.97 1.67
N LEU A 485 12.98 10.75 2.98
CA LEU A 485 13.78 11.47 3.98
C LEU A 485 15.02 10.65 4.34
N THR A 486 16.20 11.28 4.36
CA THR A 486 17.46 10.62 4.78
C THR A 486 17.76 10.90 6.26
N ASP A 487 18.24 9.90 7.01
CA ASP A 487 18.45 9.97 8.47
C ASP A 487 19.83 10.55 8.85
N GLU A 488 20.21 11.68 8.26
CA GLU A 488 21.53 12.30 8.40
C GLU A 488 21.45 13.68 9.06
N THR A 489 22.54 14.16 9.67
CA THR A 489 22.59 15.52 10.25
C THR A 489 22.36 16.60 9.18
N ASN A 490 22.93 16.43 7.99
CA ASN A 490 22.54 17.19 6.80
C ASN A 490 21.56 16.34 5.97
N GLY A 491 20.38 16.11 6.55
CA GLY A 491 19.34 15.29 5.96
C GLY A 491 18.72 15.94 4.73
N LYS A 492 18.22 15.09 3.83
CA LYS A 492 17.71 15.46 2.52
C LYS A 492 16.25 15.05 2.36
N ILE A 493 15.54 15.83 1.56
CA ILE A 493 14.29 15.46 0.92
C ILE A 493 14.62 15.05 -0.51
N VAL A 494 14.40 13.79 -0.82
CA VAL A 494 14.74 13.18 -2.11
C VAL A 494 13.46 12.79 -2.83
N TRP A 495 13.21 13.32 -4.03
CA TRP A 495 12.16 12.81 -4.91
C TRP A 495 12.66 11.53 -5.59
N ILE A 496 11.91 10.44 -5.41
CA ILE A 496 12.09 9.22 -6.20
C ILE A 496 11.27 9.40 -7.47
N LYS A 497 11.97 9.68 -8.58
CA LYS A 497 11.36 10.00 -9.87
C LYS A 497 11.55 8.88 -10.89
N ASN A 498 10.64 8.77 -11.85
CA ASN A 498 10.82 7.86 -12.97
C ASN A 498 11.55 8.59 -14.10
N ALA A 499 12.80 8.21 -14.39
CA ALA A 499 13.53 8.75 -15.52
C ALA A 499 12.99 8.14 -16.82
N ARG A 500 12.21 8.95 -17.55
CA ARG A 500 11.66 8.57 -18.85
C ARG A 500 12.70 8.68 -19.95
#